data_AF-A0A8X7CG98-F1
#
_entry.id   AF-A0A8X7CG98-F1
#
_cell.length_a   1.000
_cell.length_b   1.000
_cell.length_c   1.000
_cell.angle_alpha   90.00
_cell.angle_beta   90.00
_cell.angle_gamma   90.00
#
_symmetry.space_group_name_H-M   'P 1'
#
loop_
_entity.id
_entity.type
_entity.pdbx_description
1 polymer ?
#
loop_
_entity_poly.entity_id
_entity_poly.type
_entity_poly.pdbx_seq_one_letter_code
_entity_poly.pdbx_strand_id
1 'polypeptide(L)'
;MPSYSLQGAKECVDELCPFSEWYSEEFIPNFKKLRERERKTGKVLLILDNAPCHPPVEILNAIDDDFSVMYLPPNVTVLVQPMDQGVIEKLKRMYRKQVLWILFWQKTTKKVLLFC
;
A
#
# COMPACT_ATOMS: atom_id res chain seq x y z
N MET A 1 5.37 0.60 43.89
CA MET A 1 4.77 -0.32 42.89
C MET A 1 3.36 -0.62 43.36
N PRO A 2 2.35 -0.44 42.51
CA PRO A 2 2.16 -1.36 41.39
C PRO A 2 2.39 -0.70 40.04
N SER A 3 3.12 -1.42 39.19
CA SER A 3 3.29 -1.22 37.77
C SER A 3 1.94 -1.40 37.07
N TYR A 4 1.42 -0.35 36.44
CA TYR A 4 0.26 -0.48 35.55
C TYR A 4 0.69 -1.24 34.31
N SER A 5 0.23 -2.49 34.26
CA SER A 5 0.43 -3.47 33.22
C SER A 5 -0.02 -2.90 31.86
N LEU A 6 0.82 -3.05 30.84
CA LEU A 6 0.50 -2.87 29.41
C LEU A 6 -0.49 -3.95 28.89
N GLN A 7 -1.38 -4.44 29.76
CA GLN A 7 -2.28 -5.55 29.45
C GLN A 7 -3.50 -5.10 28.62
N GLY A 8 -3.84 -3.80 28.65
CA GLY A 8 -5.00 -3.26 27.93
C GLY A 8 -4.77 -2.94 26.45
N ALA A 9 -3.52 -2.97 25.96
CA ALA A 9 -3.23 -2.74 24.54
C ALA A 9 -3.37 -4.02 23.70
N LYS A 10 -3.49 -5.19 24.34
CA LYS A 10 -3.60 -6.49 23.67
C LYS A 10 -5.04 -6.87 23.30
N GLU A 11 -6.06 -6.23 23.89
CA GLU A 11 -7.48 -6.55 23.64
C GLU A 11 -8.05 -5.88 22.37
N CYS A 12 -7.34 -4.94 21.73
CA CYS A 12 -7.80 -4.32 20.48
C CYS A 12 -7.26 -4.97 19.20
N VAL A 13 -6.65 -6.17 19.30
CA VAL A 13 -6.10 -6.92 18.15
C VAL A 13 -7.06 -8.04 17.70
N ASP A 14 -8.33 -7.97 18.09
CA ASP A 14 -9.33 -9.01 17.82
C ASP A 14 -10.06 -8.87 16.47
N GLU A 15 -9.49 -8.13 15.53
CA GLU A 15 -9.69 -8.43 14.11
C GLU A 15 -8.31 -8.71 13.52
N LEU A 16 -8.18 -9.89 12.92
CA LEU A 16 -7.03 -10.36 12.15
C LEU A 16 -6.83 -9.44 10.94
N CYS A 17 -6.38 -8.20 11.18
CA CYS A 17 -6.24 -7.17 10.17
C CYS A 17 -5.00 -7.52 9.35
N PRO A 18 -5.15 -7.95 8.07
CA PRO A 18 -4.01 -8.34 7.25
C PRO A 18 -3.00 -7.20 7.10
N PHE A 19 -3.46 -5.95 7.29
CA PHE A 19 -2.62 -4.77 7.27
C PHE A 19 -1.64 -4.73 8.45
N SER A 20 -2.10 -5.02 9.68
CA SER A 20 -1.25 -5.02 10.87
C SER A 20 -0.15 -6.08 10.77
N GLU A 21 -0.53 -7.30 10.36
CA GLU A 21 0.41 -8.40 10.14
C GLU A 21 1.42 -8.06 9.04
N TRP A 22 0.95 -7.55 7.90
CA TRP A 22 1.86 -7.07 6.85
C TRP A 22 2.79 -5.96 7.34
N TYR A 23 2.30 -5.02 8.15
CA TYR A 23 3.10 -3.91 8.64
C TYR A 23 4.23 -4.38 9.57
N SER A 24 3.93 -5.26 10.54
CA SER A 24 4.92 -5.76 11.51
C SER A 24 5.83 -6.83 10.93
N GLU A 25 5.30 -7.79 10.18
CA GLU A 25 6.05 -8.98 9.77
C GLU A 25 6.76 -8.80 8.42
N GLU A 26 6.23 -7.96 7.53
CA GLU A 26 6.78 -7.79 6.19
C GLU A 26 7.38 -6.40 5.98
N PHE A 27 6.62 -5.33 6.21
CA PHE A 27 7.04 -3.98 5.88
C PHE A 27 8.27 -3.53 6.69
N ILE A 28 8.17 -3.54 8.03
CA ILE A 28 9.25 -3.06 8.90
C ILE A 28 10.56 -3.86 8.69
N PRO A 29 10.57 -5.21 8.72
CA PRO A 29 11.81 -5.97 8.59
C PRO A 29 12.47 -5.80 7.22
N ASN A 30 11.68 -5.80 6.14
CA ASN A 30 12.22 -5.61 4.80
C ASN A 30 12.77 -4.19 4.61
N PHE A 31 12.11 -3.17 5.18
CA PHE A 31 12.60 -1.79 5.10
C PHE A 31 13.87 -1.59 5.93
N LYS A 32 13.99 -2.23 7.11
CA LYS A 32 15.23 -2.22 7.90
C LYS A 32 16.41 -2.84 7.12
N LYS A 33 16.20 -3.99 6.47
CA LYS A 33 17.21 -4.62 5.59
C LYS A 33 17.61 -3.73 4.42
N LEU A 34 16.62 -3.09 3.77
CA LEU A 34 16.86 -2.14 2.69
C LEU A 34 17.71 -0.96 3.15
N ARG A 35 17.36 -0.40 4.31
CA ARG A 35 18.05 0.73 4.93
C ARG A 35 19.52 0.39 5.23
N GLU A 36 19.78 -0.79 5.77
CA GLU A 36 21.13 -1.29 6.01
C GLU A 36 21.93 -1.45 4.71
N ARG A 37 21.32 -2.06 3.69
CA ARG A 37 21.92 -2.23 2.37
C ARG A 37 22.28 -0.89 1.71
N GLU A 38 21.40 0.10 1.82
CA GLU A 38 21.60 1.43 1.23
C GLU A 38 22.37 2.40 2.13
N ARG A 39 22.79 1.95 3.34
CA ARG A 39 23.47 2.77 4.36
C ARG A 39 22.71 4.06 4.68
N LYS A 40 21.38 4.01 4.67
CA LYS A 40 20.52 5.14 5.02
C LYS A 40 20.27 5.17 6.52
N THR A 41 20.13 6.35 7.09
CA THR A 41 19.81 6.56 8.50
C THR A 41 18.64 7.51 8.63
N GLY A 42 17.90 7.43 9.73
CA GLY A 42 16.78 8.33 10.03
C GLY A 42 15.44 7.60 10.18
N LYS A 43 14.46 8.36 10.65
CA LYS A 43 13.08 7.89 10.83
C LYS A 43 12.38 7.72 9.50
N VAL A 44 11.49 6.74 9.45
CA VAL A 44 10.68 6.40 8.28
C VAL A 44 9.26 6.93 8.49
N LEU A 45 8.71 7.60 7.49
CA LEU A 45 7.32 8.02 7.46
C LEU A 45 6.59 7.24 6.37
N LEU A 46 5.60 6.45 6.77
CA LEU A 46 4.65 5.78 5.89
C LEU A 46 3.38 6.62 5.78
N ILE A 47 3.03 7.00 4.55
CA ILE A 47 1.83 7.80 4.26
C ILE A 47 0.78 6.86 3.68
N LEU A 48 -0.42 6.84 4.27
CA LEU A 48 -1.53 5.95 3.88
C LEU A 48 -2.78 6.75 3.48
N ASP A 49 -3.67 6.13 2.71
CA ASP A 49 -5.04 6.63 2.50
C ASP A 49 -5.89 6.45 3.76
N ASN A 50 -6.94 7.26 3.89
CA ASN A 50 -7.90 7.13 4.97
C ASN A 50 -8.95 6.03 4.68
N ALA A 51 -8.50 4.82 4.36
CA ALA A 51 -9.38 3.69 4.13
C ALA A 51 -9.87 3.09 5.48
N PRO A 52 -11.16 2.69 5.57
CA PRO A 52 -11.74 2.20 6.82
C PRO A 52 -11.17 0.85 7.28
N CYS A 53 -10.44 0.14 6.43
CA CYS A 53 -9.78 -1.12 6.77
C CYS A 53 -8.44 -0.94 7.49
N HIS A 54 -7.93 0.29 7.58
CA HIS A 54 -6.66 0.55 8.25
C HIS A 54 -6.83 0.61 9.77
N PRO A 55 -5.88 0.05 10.54
CA PRO A 55 -5.86 0.20 11.99
C PRO A 55 -5.69 1.68 12.41
N PRO A 56 -6.08 2.07 13.63
CA PRO A 56 -5.75 3.37 14.18
C PRO A 56 -4.24 3.67 14.13
N VAL A 57 -3.89 4.92 13.81
CA VAL A 57 -2.49 5.34 13.62
C VAL A 57 -1.66 5.17 14.89
N GLU A 58 -2.29 5.31 16.05
CA GLU A 58 -1.67 5.16 17.37
C GLU A 58 -1.17 3.73 17.59
N ILE A 59 -1.91 2.74 17.09
CA ILE A 59 -1.52 1.33 17.18
C ILE A 59 -0.29 1.09 16.31
N LEU A 60 -0.30 1.59 15.07
CA LEU A 60 0.82 1.41 14.14
C LEU A 60 2.10 2.11 14.63
N ASN A 61 1.97 3.34 15.15
CA ASN A 61 3.10 4.11 15.68
C ASN A 61 3.67 3.55 16.99
N ALA A 62 2.94 2.70 17.71
CA ALA A 62 3.42 2.06 18.92
C ALA A 62 4.30 0.83 18.64
N ILE A 63 4.36 0.35 17.39
CA ILE A 63 5.09 -0.88 17.02
C ILE A 63 6.60 -0.66 16.99
N ASP A 64 7.07 0.48 16.43
CA ASP A 64 8.50 0.76 16.29
C ASP A 64 8.79 2.28 16.27
N ASP A 65 9.67 2.75 17.15
CA ASP A 65 9.98 4.18 17.34
C ASP A 65 10.68 4.86 16.13
N ASP A 66 11.31 4.06 15.26
CA ASP A 66 11.94 4.54 14.03
C ASP A 66 10.91 4.74 12.91
N PHE A 67 9.70 4.17 13.04
CA PHE A 67 8.66 4.19 12.02
C PHE A 67 7.48 5.01 12.50
N SER A 68 6.99 5.87 11.60
CA SER A 68 5.81 6.68 11.83
C SER A 68 4.84 6.53 10.67
N VAL A 69 3.56 6.54 10.97
CA VAL A 69 2.46 6.44 10.02
C VAL A 69 1.64 7.72 10.09
N MET A 70 1.22 8.19 8.92
CA MET A 70 0.34 9.35 8.77
C MET A 70 -0.73 9.06 7.73
N TYR A 71 -1.99 9.33 8.07
CA TYR A 71 -3.10 9.29 7.11
C TYR A 71 -3.22 10.59 6.35
N LEU A 72 -3.49 10.49 5.05
CA LEU A 72 -3.87 11.64 4.24
C LEU A 72 -5.29 12.10 4.57
N PRO A 73 -5.59 13.40 4.36
CA PRO A 73 -6.93 13.91 4.59
C PRO A 73 -7.98 13.17 3.75
N PRO A 74 -9.19 12.94 4.30
CA PRO A 74 -10.29 12.34 3.56
C PRO A 74 -10.63 13.20 2.32
N ASN A 75 -10.94 12.55 1.21
CA ASN A 75 -11.39 13.15 -0.06
C ASN A 75 -10.35 13.88 -0.94
N VAL A 76 -9.04 13.75 -0.66
CA VAL A 76 -7.97 14.29 -1.53
C VAL A 76 -7.09 13.21 -2.16
N THR A 77 -7.44 11.94 -1.91
CA THR A 77 -6.62 10.75 -2.17
C THR A 77 -6.19 10.64 -3.64
N VAL A 78 -7.12 10.72 -4.59
CA VAL A 78 -6.77 10.54 -6.03
C VAL A 78 -5.86 11.66 -6.56
N LEU A 79 -5.97 12.87 -6.01
CA LEU A 79 -5.22 14.06 -6.47
C LEU A 79 -3.85 14.20 -5.81
N VAL A 80 -3.65 13.61 -4.64
CA VAL A 80 -2.41 13.81 -3.87
C VAL A 80 -1.62 12.52 -3.74
N GLN A 81 -2.24 11.34 -3.87
CA GLN A 81 -1.54 10.08 -3.66
C GLN A 81 -0.58 9.75 -4.80
N PRO A 82 0.74 9.67 -4.50
CA PRO A 82 1.74 9.34 -5.52
C PRO A 82 1.51 7.96 -6.14
N MET A 83 0.90 7.03 -5.38
CA MET A 83 0.59 5.68 -5.86
C MET A 83 -0.49 5.71 -6.95
N ASP A 84 -1.54 6.52 -6.75
CA ASP A 84 -2.63 6.70 -7.72
C ASP A 84 -2.13 7.34 -9.01
N GLN A 85 -1.36 8.43 -8.90
CA GLN A 85 -0.85 9.18 -10.06
C GLN A 85 0.31 8.47 -10.78
N GLY A 86 1.19 7.81 -10.04
CA GLY A 86 2.37 7.18 -10.61
C GLY A 86 2.06 5.79 -11.12
N VAL A 87 2.01 4.85 -10.19
CA VAL A 87 2.03 3.41 -10.49
C VAL A 87 0.68 2.95 -11.05
N ILE A 88 -0.42 3.32 -10.39
CA ILE A 88 -1.76 2.86 -10.75
C ILE A 88 -2.19 3.45 -12.10
N GLU A 89 -2.00 4.75 -12.33
CA GLU A 89 -2.32 5.37 -13.61
C GLU A 89 -1.55 4.72 -14.77
N LYS A 90 -0.24 4.51 -14.58
CA LYS A 90 0.61 3.86 -15.59
C LYS A 90 0.15 2.43 -15.86
N LEU A 91 -0.18 1.66 -14.82
CA LEU A 91 -0.69 0.30 -14.98
C LEU A 91 -2.02 0.28 -15.73
N LYS A 92 -2.99 1.13 -15.35
CA LYS A 92 -4.28 1.28 -16.05
C LYS A 92 -4.07 1.62 -17.52
N ARG A 93 -3.15 2.53 -17.83
CA ARG A 93 -2.83 2.93 -19.21
C ARG A 93 -2.23 1.78 -20.01
N MET A 94 -1.28 1.03 -19.44
CA MET A 94 -0.67 -0.13 -20.10
C MET A 94 -1.70 -1.23 -20.38
N TYR A 95 -2.54 -1.54 -19.38
CA TYR A 95 -3.60 -2.53 -19.52
C TYR A 95 -4.59 -2.14 -20.63
N ARG A 96 -5.07 -0.89 -20.65
CA ARG A 96 -5.97 -0.40 -21.72
C ARG A 96 -5.34 -0.50 -23.11
N LYS A 97 -4.04 -0.16 -23.25
CA LYS A 97 -3.32 -0.32 -24.52
C LYS A 97 -3.29 -1.78 -24.97
N GLN A 98 -2.98 -2.71 -24.07
CA GLN A 98 -2.97 -4.14 -24.38
C GLN A 98 -4.35 -4.63 -24.82
N VAL A 99 -5.40 -4.26 -24.10
CA VAL A 99 -6.78 -4.62 -24.46
C VAL A 99 -7.16 -4.04 -25.84
N LEU A 100 -6.87 -2.77 -26.09
CA LEU A 100 -7.11 -2.15 -27.40
C LEU A 100 -6.33 -2.83 -28.52
N TRP A 101 -5.07 -3.21 -28.26
CA TRP A 101 -4.25 -3.93 -29.21
C TRP A 101 -4.88 -5.28 -29.56
N ILE A 102 -5.28 -6.08 -28.56
CA ILE A 102 -5.98 -7.36 -28.77
C ILE A 102 -7.26 -7.17 -29.59
N LEU A 103 -8.08 -6.17 -29.25
CA LEU A 103 -9.33 -5.89 -29.97
C LEU A 103 -9.07 -5.46 -31.42
N PHE A 104 -8.04 -4.65 -31.66
CA PHE A 104 -7.64 -4.23 -33.00
C PHE A 104 -7.18 -5.42 -33.83
N TRP A 105 -6.32 -6.29 -33.28
CA TRP A 105 -5.87 -7.50 -33.98
C TRP A 105 -7.00 -8.47 -34.28
N GLN A 106 -7.99 -8.63 -33.40
CA GLN A 106 -9.20 -9.42 -33.70
C GLN A 106 -10.03 -8.82 -34.84
N LYS A 107 -10.19 -7.50 -34.90
CA LYS A 107 -10.89 -6.83 -36.02
C LYS A 107 -10.14 -7.01 -37.34
N THR A 108 -8.82 -6.94 -37.32
CA THR A 108 -7.99 -7.04 -38.53
C THR A 108 -7.91 -8.49 -39.04
N THR A 109 -7.80 -9.48 -38.16
CA THR A 109 -7.83 -10.91 -38.54
C THR A 109 -9.19 -11.37 -39.06
N LYS A 110 -10.31 -10.91 -38.45
CA LYS A 110 -11.64 -11.20 -38.99
C LYS A 110 -11.86 -10.60 -40.38
N LYS A 111 -11.33 -9.42 -40.69
CA LYS A 111 -11.40 -8.84 -42.04
C LYS A 111 -10.60 -9.64 -43.07
N VAL A 112 -9.44 -10.18 -42.72
CA VAL A 112 -8.63 -11.01 -43.65
C VAL A 112 -9.31 -12.36 -43.91
N LEU A 113 -9.93 -12.97 -42.90
CA LEU A 113 -10.68 -14.23 -43.05
C LEU A 113 -12.03 -14.09 -43.76
N LEU A 114 -12.63 -12.89 -43.79
CA LEU A 114 -13.89 -12.62 -44.51
C LEU A 114 -13.70 -12.26 -45.99
N PHE A 115 -12.45 -12.16 -46.46
CA PHE A 115 -12.09 -11.85 -47.85
C PHE A 115 -11.36 -13.01 -48.55
N CYS A 116 -11.29 -14.19 -47.93
CA CYS A 116 -10.87 -15.45 -48.56
C CYS A 116 -12.07 -16.34 -48.84
#